data_AF-H9ZSZ3-F1
#
_entry.id   AF-H9ZSZ3-F1
#
_cell.length_a   1.000
_cell.length_b   1.000
_cell.length_c   1.000
_cell.angle_alpha   90.00
_cell.angle_beta   90.00
_cell.angle_gamma   90.00
#
_symmetry.space_group_name_H-M   'P 1'
#
loop_
_entity.id
_entity.type
_entity.pdbx_description
1 polymer ?
#
loop_
_entity_poly.entity_id
_entity_poly.type
_entity_poly.pdbx_seq_one_letter_code
_entity_poly.pdbx_strand_id
1 'polypeptide(L)'
;MEALLKEAFLEALKATDPYRLTARHLPPWRPDLVLAVGKAAAPMLQAALDRYGEVPYHLTLPKGQKAPGLKAVFARHPVPDEESARAAEEVLGLLQSLSPRARVLALVSGGGSALWCAPLGISLEEKRALTEALLKSGASIHEMNAVRKHLSQIKGGRALLATRAKVHVLLLSDVPGDDPSVIASGPFHPDPTTYAEALALLDRYGLAFPGARAVLRQGVEGRLPETLKPQDPALRRLAWRLVGTNLHLLRAAQRFLRAQGFRAAVLSDRFGGEARALARFHAELIEAIRAHGVPFRKPLFLLSGGEAQVRVVGRGRGGRNLEFLLALYAHLKTPLHALAADSDGLDGNSGAAGALLTPAVWEKGLDPRPFLEENDSLGFFQEAGTLLKTGPTGTNLNDFRLLLVD
;
A
#
# COMPACT_ATOMS: atom_id res chain seq x y z
N MET A 1 -24.44 17.30 5.74
CA MET A 1 -23.41 16.94 4.75
C MET A 1 -22.23 16.20 5.38
N GLU A 2 -21.67 16.65 6.51
CA GLU A 2 -20.59 15.93 7.20
C GLU A 2 -20.87 14.45 7.47
N ALA A 3 -22.07 14.13 7.98
CA ALA A 3 -22.47 12.75 8.25
C ALA A 3 -22.39 11.88 6.98
N LEU A 4 -22.87 12.40 5.84
CA LEU A 4 -22.82 11.72 4.55
C LEU A 4 -21.38 11.45 4.08
N LEU A 5 -20.47 12.41 4.26
CA LEU A 5 -19.04 12.21 3.92
C LEU A 5 -18.42 11.08 4.75
N LYS A 6 -18.68 11.09 6.07
CA LYS A 6 -18.19 10.06 6.99
C LYS A 6 -18.79 8.70 6.67
N GLU A 7 -20.10 8.63 6.44
CA GLU A 7 -20.80 7.39 6.06
C GLU A 7 -20.28 6.83 4.73
N ALA A 8 -20.03 7.67 3.73
CA ALA A 8 -19.48 7.22 2.45
C ALA A 8 -18.10 6.57 2.61
N PHE A 9 -17.24 7.13 3.47
CA PHE A 9 -15.94 6.54 3.79
C PHE A 9 -16.07 5.24 4.58
N LEU A 10 -16.91 5.20 5.63
CA LEU A 10 -17.11 4.02 6.47
C LEU A 10 -17.75 2.85 5.70
N GLU A 11 -18.75 3.11 4.86
CA GLU A 11 -19.35 2.09 4.01
C GLU A 11 -18.37 1.60 2.94
N ALA A 12 -17.49 2.46 2.44
CA ALA A 12 -16.41 2.03 1.55
C ALA A 12 -15.45 1.08 2.27
N LEU A 13 -14.97 1.44 3.47
CA LEU A 13 -14.09 0.58 4.28
C LEU A 13 -14.73 -0.78 4.56
N LYS A 14 -16.00 -0.79 4.98
CA LYS A 14 -16.77 -2.02 5.23
C LYS A 14 -16.94 -2.88 3.98
N ALA A 15 -17.17 -2.26 2.82
CA ALA A 15 -17.29 -2.97 1.55
C ALA A 15 -15.96 -3.56 1.07
N THR A 16 -14.84 -2.96 1.47
CA THR A 16 -13.47 -3.41 1.16
C THR A 16 -12.75 -4.03 2.36
N ASP A 17 -13.50 -4.55 3.31
CA ASP A 17 -12.95 -5.28 4.44
C ASP A 17 -12.13 -6.50 3.93
N PRO A 18 -10.87 -6.67 4.37
CA PRO A 18 -10.00 -7.74 3.89
C PRO A 18 -10.57 -9.14 4.07
N TYR A 19 -11.27 -9.39 5.17
CA TYR A 19 -11.92 -10.68 5.41
C TYR A 19 -13.00 -10.93 4.35
N ARG A 20 -13.92 -9.99 4.14
CA ARG A 20 -15.01 -10.10 3.16
C ARG A 20 -14.49 -10.25 1.72
N LEU A 21 -13.48 -9.45 1.35
CA LEU A 21 -12.87 -9.53 0.02
C LEU A 21 -12.20 -10.89 -0.18
N THR A 22 -11.47 -11.38 0.82
CA THR A 22 -10.81 -12.69 0.75
C THR A 22 -11.83 -13.81 0.64
N ALA A 23 -12.83 -13.85 1.54
CA ALA A 23 -13.85 -14.89 1.59
C ALA A 23 -14.56 -15.13 0.25
N ARG A 24 -14.84 -14.05 -0.50
CA ARG A 24 -15.47 -14.12 -1.83
C ARG A 24 -14.59 -14.73 -2.93
N HIS A 25 -13.29 -14.74 -2.73
CA HIS A 25 -12.30 -15.15 -3.73
C HIS A 25 -11.50 -16.39 -3.33
N LEU A 26 -11.80 -16.97 -2.16
CA LEU A 26 -11.21 -18.23 -1.73
C LEU A 26 -11.47 -19.34 -2.75
N PRO A 27 -10.46 -20.13 -3.13
CA PRO A 27 -10.64 -21.22 -4.08
C PRO A 27 -11.60 -22.30 -3.53
N PRO A 28 -12.25 -23.09 -4.40
CA PRO A 28 -13.17 -24.15 -3.96
C PRO A 28 -12.45 -25.35 -3.31
N TRP A 29 -11.12 -25.43 -3.44
CA TRP A 29 -10.30 -26.51 -2.89
C TRP A 29 -9.66 -26.13 -1.56
N ARG A 30 -9.42 -27.14 -0.71
CA ARG A 30 -8.73 -26.98 0.58
C ARG A 30 -7.20 -26.87 0.36
N PRO A 31 -6.52 -25.82 0.87
CA PRO A 31 -5.07 -25.72 0.83
C PRO A 31 -4.39 -26.73 1.74
N ASP A 32 -3.18 -27.16 1.37
CA ASP A 32 -2.27 -27.91 2.24
C ASP A 32 -1.44 -26.96 3.13
N LEU A 33 -1.27 -25.71 2.69
CA LEU A 33 -0.57 -24.65 3.40
C LEU A 33 -1.19 -23.28 3.07
N VAL A 34 -1.41 -22.45 4.10
CA VAL A 34 -1.75 -21.03 3.93
C VAL A 34 -0.56 -20.17 4.34
N LEU A 35 -0.10 -19.29 3.46
CA LEU A 35 0.92 -18.30 3.77
C LEU A 35 0.29 -16.92 3.79
N ALA A 36 0.37 -16.18 4.89
CA ALA A 36 -0.28 -14.89 5.04
C ALA A 36 0.72 -13.82 5.50
N VAL A 37 0.80 -12.70 4.77
CA VAL A 37 1.74 -11.61 5.06
C VAL A 37 1.19 -10.24 4.74
N GLY A 38 1.51 -9.26 5.61
CA GLY A 38 1.17 -7.86 5.42
C GLY A 38 0.14 -7.34 6.42
N LYS A 39 -0.18 -6.04 6.31
CA LYS A 39 -1.05 -5.31 7.25
C LYS A 39 -2.46 -5.90 7.36
N ALA A 40 -2.95 -6.57 6.32
CA ALA A 40 -4.28 -7.16 6.26
C ALA A 40 -4.26 -8.69 6.39
N ALA A 41 -3.11 -9.31 6.66
CA ALA A 41 -2.95 -10.76 6.60
C ALA A 41 -3.79 -11.52 7.65
N ALA A 42 -3.98 -10.96 8.85
CA ALA A 42 -4.78 -11.60 9.89
C ALA A 42 -6.26 -11.80 9.47
N PRO A 43 -7.00 -10.75 9.06
CA PRO A 43 -8.37 -10.94 8.58
C PRO A 43 -8.46 -11.78 7.29
N MET A 44 -7.46 -11.70 6.40
CA MET A 44 -7.41 -12.59 5.23
C MET A 44 -7.28 -14.06 5.65
N LEU A 45 -6.38 -14.37 6.59
CA LEU A 45 -6.18 -15.72 7.11
C LEU A 45 -7.43 -16.22 7.84
N GLN A 46 -8.08 -15.37 8.64
CA GLN A 46 -9.32 -15.73 9.33
C GLN A 46 -10.39 -16.18 8.33
N ALA A 47 -10.55 -15.48 7.20
CA ALA A 47 -11.49 -15.89 6.16
C ALA A 47 -11.17 -17.29 5.60
N ALA A 48 -9.89 -17.60 5.41
CA ALA A 48 -9.46 -18.92 4.96
C ALA A 48 -9.75 -20.01 6.01
N LEU A 49 -9.46 -19.75 7.28
CA LEU A 49 -9.70 -20.71 8.37
C LEU A 49 -11.19 -20.96 8.59
N ASP A 50 -12.04 -19.93 8.51
CA ASP A 50 -13.49 -20.08 8.61
C ASP A 50 -14.05 -20.96 7.47
N ARG A 51 -13.43 -20.90 6.28
CA ARG A 51 -13.86 -21.66 5.10
C ARG A 51 -13.35 -23.10 5.08
N TYR A 52 -12.12 -23.34 5.53
CA TYR A 52 -11.43 -24.63 5.36
C TYR A 52 -11.20 -25.40 6.67
N GLY A 53 -11.51 -24.79 7.81
CA GLY A 53 -11.16 -25.31 9.14
C GLY A 53 -9.66 -25.21 9.42
N GLU A 54 -9.16 -26.10 10.26
CA GLU A 54 -7.72 -26.17 10.58
C GLU A 54 -6.91 -26.53 9.32
N VAL A 55 -5.97 -25.66 8.97
CA VAL A 55 -5.00 -25.86 7.90
C VAL A 55 -3.64 -25.36 8.40
N PRO A 56 -2.51 -26.03 8.11
CA PRO A 56 -1.20 -25.48 8.41
C PRO A 56 -1.04 -24.07 7.82
N TYR A 57 -0.54 -23.13 8.62
CA TYR A 57 -0.33 -21.77 8.16
C TYR A 57 0.93 -21.12 8.70
N HIS A 58 1.41 -20.11 7.97
CA HIS A 58 2.38 -19.13 8.45
C HIS A 58 1.77 -17.75 8.32
N LEU A 59 1.79 -16.99 9.42
CA LEU A 59 1.26 -15.63 9.48
C LEU A 59 2.37 -14.67 9.90
N THR A 60 2.68 -13.68 9.06
CA THR A 60 3.62 -12.61 9.39
C THR A 60 2.92 -11.25 9.40
N LEU A 61 2.96 -10.55 10.53
CA LEU A 61 2.30 -9.27 10.75
C LEU A 61 3.28 -8.18 11.19
N PRO A 62 2.96 -6.90 10.95
CA PRO A 62 3.68 -5.79 11.57
C PRO A 62 3.58 -5.82 13.10
N LYS A 63 4.69 -5.52 13.78
CA LYS A 63 4.71 -5.25 15.24
C LYS A 63 3.64 -4.19 15.60
N GLY A 64 2.91 -4.45 16.68
CA GLY A 64 1.81 -3.58 17.16
C GLY A 64 0.42 -3.96 16.64
N GLN A 65 0.32 -4.83 15.63
CA GLN A 65 -0.98 -5.39 15.24
C GLN A 65 -1.43 -6.51 16.19
N LYS A 66 -2.74 -6.75 16.23
CA LYS A 66 -3.35 -7.84 17.00
C LYS A 66 -3.68 -9.00 16.08
N ALA A 67 -3.52 -10.22 16.60
CA ALA A 67 -3.85 -11.46 15.91
C ALA A 67 -4.64 -12.38 16.87
N PRO A 68 -5.86 -11.99 17.28
CA PRO A 68 -6.63 -12.76 18.26
C PRO A 68 -6.89 -14.17 17.75
N GLY A 69 -6.47 -15.18 18.53
CA GLY A 69 -6.66 -16.59 18.18
C GLY A 69 -5.71 -17.13 17.09
N LEU A 70 -4.76 -16.33 16.60
CA LEU A 70 -3.84 -16.72 15.52
C LEU A 70 -2.39 -16.66 16.00
N LYS A 71 -1.59 -17.68 15.65
CA LYS A 71 -0.15 -17.69 15.88
C LYS A 71 0.55 -16.88 14.80
N ALA A 72 1.13 -15.74 15.15
CA ALA A 72 1.80 -14.85 14.21
C ALA A 72 3.28 -14.62 14.56
N VAL A 73 4.10 -14.43 13.54
CA VAL A 73 5.42 -13.80 13.66
C VAL A 73 5.24 -12.29 13.50
N PHE A 74 5.72 -11.52 14.47
CA PHE A 74 5.62 -10.07 14.46
C PHE A 74 6.94 -9.43 14.08
N ALA A 75 7.01 -8.87 12.87
CA ALA A 75 8.21 -8.27 12.30
C ALA A 75 8.07 -6.75 12.13
N ARG A 76 9.20 -6.05 12.00
CA ARG A 76 9.19 -4.58 11.88
C ARG A 76 8.81 -4.13 10.48
N HIS A 77 8.03 -3.06 10.43
CA HIS A 77 7.62 -2.34 9.23
C HIS A 77 7.71 -0.83 9.53
N PRO A 78 8.19 0.03 8.61
CA PRO A 78 8.52 -0.24 7.20
C PRO A 78 9.94 -0.76 6.94
N VAL A 79 10.82 -0.73 7.95
CA VAL A 79 12.21 -1.22 7.82
C VAL A 79 12.30 -2.62 8.42
N PRO A 80 12.83 -3.63 7.69
CA PRO A 80 12.90 -5.01 8.16
C PRO A 80 13.83 -5.15 9.37
N ASP A 81 13.55 -6.15 10.20
CA ASP A 81 14.36 -6.58 11.34
C ASP A 81 14.67 -8.08 11.27
N GLU A 82 15.30 -8.62 12.30
CA GLU A 82 15.73 -10.02 12.39
C GLU A 82 14.52 -10.97 12.32
N GLU A 83 13.40 -10.55 12.88
CA GLU A 83 12.11 -11.24 12.79
C GLU A 83 11.59 -11.30 11.35
N SER A 84 11.82 -10.26 10.54
CA SER A 84 11.53 -10.29 9.09
C SER A 84 12.36 -11.33 8.34
N ALA A 85 13.62 -11.52 8.74
CA ALA A 85 14.51 -12.50 8.12
C ALA A 85 14.09 -13.92 8.53
N ARG A 86 13.88 -14.16 9.83
CA ARG A 86 13.39 -15.43 10.36
C ARG A 86 12.07 -15.85 9.72
N ALA A 87 11.09 -14.95 9.63
CA ALA A 87 9.82 -15.23 8.99
C ALA A 87 9.98 -15.66 7.52
N ALA A 88 10.86 -15.00 6.77
CA ALA A 88 11.10 -15.33 5.37
C ALA A 88 11.80 -16.69 5.22
N GLU A 89 12.75 -17.01 6.09
CA GLU A 89 13.44 -18.31 6.13
C GLU A 89 12.48 -19.45 6.46
N GLU A 90 11.63 -19.29 7.48
CA GLU A 90 10.57 -20.25 7.83
C GLU A 90 9.63 -20.51 6.64
N VAL A 91 9.20 -19.45 5.95
CA VAL A 91 8.32 -19.56 4.77
C VAL A 91 9.01 -20.30 3.62
N LEU A 92 10.29 -20.00 3.36
CA LEU A 92 11.06 -20.72 2.33
C LEU A 92 11.24 -22.19 2.69
N GLY A 93 11.53 -22.51 3.96
CA GLY A 93 11.64 -23.90 4.44
C GLY A 93 10.33 -24.67 4.29
N LEU A 94 9.20 -24.05 4.65
CA LEU A 94 7.87 -24.64 4.43
C LEU A 94 7.64 -24.93 2.94
N LEU A 95 7.88 -23.95 2.06
CA LEU A 95 7.70 -24.09 0.62
C LEU A 95 8.55 -25.22 0.01
N GLN A 96 9.79 -25.36 0.46
CA GLN A 96 10.72 -26.39 0.00
C GLN A 96 10.33 -27.80 0.46
N SER A 97 9.71 -27.91 1.64
CA SER A 97 9.27 -29.20 2.21
C SER A 97 8.02 -29.79 1.53
N LEU A 98 7.29 -28.99 0.74
CA LEU A 98 6.01 -29.40 0.16
C LEU A 98 6.17 -30.42 -0.97
N SER A 99 5.24 -31.38 -0.99
CA SER A 99 5.05 -32.27 -2.13
C SER A 99 4.65 -31.49 -3.40
N PRO A 100 5.07 -31.93 -4.61
CA PRO A 100 4.61 -31.34 -5.88
C PRO A 100 3.09 -31.37 -6.08
N ARG A 101 2.36 -32.24 -5.37
CA ARG A 101 0.89 -32.32 -5.43
C ARG A 101 0.20 -31.31 -4.51
N ALA A 102 0.94 -30.70 -3.59
CA ALA A 102 0.39 -29.78 -2.62
C ALA A 102 -0.15 -28.49 -3.27
N ARG A 103 -1.03 -27.81 -2.54
CA ARG A 103 -1.65 -26.54 -2.91
C ARG A 103 -1.41 -25.51 -1.83
N VAL A 104 -0.76 -24.43 -2.21
CA VAL A 104 -0.48 -23.28 -1.35
C VAL A 104 -1.49 -22.18 -1.66
N LEU A 105 -2.12 -21.64 -0.62
CA LEU A 105 -2.87 -20.40 -0.69
C LEU A 105 -2.01 -19.28 -0.08
N ALA A 106 -1.56 -18.34 -0.88
CA ALA A 106 -0.80 -17.18 -0.43
C ALA A 106 -1.73 -15.96 -0.34
N LEU A 107 -1.79 -15.34 0.83
CA LEU A 107 -2.59 -14.17 1.18
C LEU A 107 -1.64 -13.00 1.41
N VAL A 108 -1.51 -12.11 0.43
CA VAL A 108 -0.48 -11.08 0.45
C VAL A 108 -1.13 -9.71 0.43
N SER A 109 -0.69 -8.84 1.35
CA SER A 109 -1.13 -7.46 1.47
C SER A 109 0.05 -6.51 1.67
N GLY A 110 -0.28 -5.22 1.75
CA GLY A 110 0.67 -4.14 1.98
C GLY A 110 1.66 -4.37 3.13
N GLY A 111 2.88 -3.88 2.96
CA GLY A 111 3.99 -4.04 3.91
C GLY A 111 4.73 -5.38 3.86
N GLY A 112 4.27 -6.36 3.07
CA GLY A 112 4.92 -7.67 2.99
C GLY A 112 6.38 -7.66 2.54
N SER A 113 6.81 -6.60 1.84
CA SER A 113 8.20 -6.42 1.43
C SER A 113 9.17 -6.28 2.61
N ALA A 114 8.74 -5.67 3.71
CA ALA A 114 9.53 -5.53 4.93
C ALA A 114 9.38 -6.76 5.82
N LEU A 115 8.19 -7.35 5.87
CA LEU A 115 7.89 -8.49 6.73
C LEU A 115 8.54 -9.81 6.25
N TRP A 116 8.67 -10.00 4.94
CA TRP A 116 9.40 -11.13 4.36
C TRP A 116 10.71 -10.64 3.74
N CYS A 117 11.78 -10.63 4.51
CA CYS A 117 13.08 -10.13 4.08
C CYS A 117 14.20 -11.14 4.31
N ALA A 118 14.40 -12.06 3.35
CA ALA A 118 15.59 -12.91 3.28
C ALA A 118 16.64 -12.28 2.34
N PRO A 119 17.77 -11.75 2.83
CA PRO A 119 18.90 -11.29 2.01
C PRO A 119 19.59 -12.45 1.29
N LEU A 120 20.14 -12.20 0.09
CA LEU A 120 20.96 -13.18 -0.65
C LEU A 120 22.42 -12.73 -0.65
N GLY A 121 23.31 -13.49 0.00
CA GLY A 121 24.76 -13.27 -0.03
C GLY A 121 25.26 -11.99 0.64
N ILE A 122 24.39 -11.28 1.37
CA ILE A 122 24.71 -10.06 2.13
C ILE A 122 24.01 -10.09 3.49
N SER A 123 24.46 -9.26 4.44
CA SER A 123 23.77 -9.13 5.73
C SER A 123 22.46 -8.35 5.62
N LEU A 124 21.61 -8.46 6.65
CA LEU A 124 20.40 -7.66 6.75
C LEU A 124 20.72 -6.17 6.88
N GLU A 125 21.78 -5.84 7.60
CA GLU A 125 22.29 -4.48 7.79
C GLU A 125 22.72 -3.88 6.46
N GLU A 126 23.50 -4.61 5.65
CA GLU A 126 23.94 -4.14 4.33
C GLU A 126 22.73 -3.92 3.41
N LYS A 127 21.75 -4.84 3.43
CA LYS A 127 20.52 -4.71 2.65
C LYS A 127 19.69 -3.48 3.05
N ARG A 128 19.61 -3.19 4.35
CA ARG A 128 18.92 -1.99 4.88
C ARG A 128 19.65 -0.72 4.46
N ALA A 129 20.97 -0.67 4.64
CA ALA A 129 21.80 0.46 4.27
C ALA A 129 21.73 0.76 2.76
N LEU A 130 21.77 -0.27 1.91
CA LEU A 130 21.62 -0.12 0.46
C LEU A 130 20.24 0.41 0.07
N THR A 131 19.18 -0.08 0.71
CA THR A 131 17.82 0.40 0.45
C THR A 131 17.68 1.89 0.80
N GLU A 132 18.25 2.31 1.93
CA GLU A 132 18.27 3.71 2.35
C GLU A 132 19.11 4.59 1.42
N ALA A 133 20.27 4.10 0.97
CA ALA A 133 21.13 4.82 0.04
C ALA A 133 20.45 5.02 -1.34
N LEU A 134 19.76 4.00 -1.86
CA LEU A 134 18.97 4.12 -3.09
C LEU A 134 17.87 5.17 -2.96
N LEU A 135 17.15 5.17 -1.84
CA LEU A 135 16.11 6.16 -1.55
C LEU A 135 16.69 7.58 -1.52
N LYS A 136 17.80 7.78 -0.81
CA LYS A 136 18.51 9.08 -0.73
C LYS A 136 19.05 9.55 -2.07
N SER A 137 19.35 8.63 -2.98
CA SER A 137 19.85 8.93 -4.33
C SER A 137 18.73 9.30 -5.31
N GLY A 138 17.46 9.30 -4.88
CA GLY A 138 16.32 9.60 -5.73
C GLY A 138 15.99 8.48 -6.72
N ALA A 139 16.37 7.23 -6.42
CA ALA A 139 16.01 6.09 -7.26
C ALA A 139 14.49 5.90 -7.29
N SER A 140 13.95 5.64 -8.48
CA SER A 140 12.52 5.33 -8.63
C SER A 140 12.18 4.00 -7.94
N ILE A 141 10.89 3.80 -7.63
CA ILE A 141 10.43 2.55 -7.02
C ILE A 141 10.75 1.32 -7.88
N HIS A 142 10.73 1.45 -9.21
CA HIS A 142 11.09 0.37 -10.14
C HIS A 142 12.58 0.02 -10.05
N GLU A 143 13.46 1.03 -10.03
CA GLU A 143 14.90 0.84 -9.91
C GLU A 143 15.28 0.25 -8.53
N MET A 144 14.68 0.77 -7.46
CA MET A 144 14.84 0.23 -6.11
C MET A 144 14.42 -1.25 -6.08
N ASN A 145 13.29 -1.60 -6.68
CA ASN A 145 12.80 -2.97 -6.68
C ASN A 145 13.66 -3.91 -7.51
N ALA A 146 14.24 -3.45 -8.64
CA ALA A 146 15.20 -4.24 -9.40
C ALA A 146 16.37 -4.68 -8.50
N VAL A 147 17.03 -3.74 -7.80
CA VAL A 147 18.13 -4.08 -6.89
C VAL A 147 17.67 -4.98 -5.73
N ARG A 148 16.54 -4.63 -5.09
CA ARG A 148 16.05 -5.34 -3.89
C ARG A 148 15.63 -6.79 -4.18
N LYS A 149 15.10 -7.08 -5.37
CA LYS A 149 14.71 -8.43 -5.78
C LYS A 149 15.94 -9.32 -6.03
N HIS A 150 16.95 -8.81 -6.73
CA HIS A 150 18.19 -9.55 -7.05
C HIS A 150 19.04 -9.88 -5.80
N LEU A 151 18.92 -9.09 -4.74
CA LEU A 151 19.56 -9.31 -3.44
C LEU A 151 18.63 -9.98 -2.41
N SER A 152 17.63 -10.75 -2.85
CA SER A 152 16.70 -11.45 -1.96
C SER A 152 16.48 -12.90 -2.32
N GLN A 153 16.38 -13.78 -1.32
CA GLN A 153 16.05 -15.19 -1.52
C GLN A 153 14.55 -15.45 -1.76
N ILE A 154 13.67 -14.50 -1.43
CA ILE A 154 12.21 -14.70 -1.47
C ILE A 154 11.47 -13.82 -2.49
N LYS A 155 12.01 -12.65 -2.83
CA LYS A 155 11.40 -11.66 -3.73
C LYS A 155 11.64 -12.00 -5.21
N GLY A 156 10.94 -11.33 -6.14
CA GLY A 156 11.14 -11.54 -7.58
C GLY A 156 10.81 -12.96 -8.03
N GLY A 157 9.70 -13.50 -7.52
CA GLY A 157 9.21 -14.84 -7.83
C GLY A 157 10.00 -15.98 -7.21
N ARG A 158 11.01 -15.70 -6.40
CA ARG A 158 11.84 -16.75 -5.79
C ARG A 158 11.08 -17.62 -4.78
N ALA A 159 10.00 -17.13 -4.16
CA ALA A 159 9.12 -17.99 -3.37
C ALA A 159 8.39 -19.04 -4.23
N LEU A 160 8.00 -18.70 -5.47
CA LEU A 160 7.42 -19.67 -6.40
C LEU A 160 8.46 -20.70 -6.86
N LEU A 161 9.71 -20.27 -7.08
CA LEU A 161 10.83 -21.13 -7.46
C LEU A 161 11.24 -22.09 -6.33
N ALA A 162 11.05 -21.69 -5.07
CA ALA A 162 11.38 -22.49 -3.89
C ALA A 162 10.49 -23.74 -3.69
N THR A 163 9.41 -23.90 -4.46
CA THR A 163 8.49 -25.04 -4.34
C THR A 163 8.14 -25.64 -5.70
N ARG A 164 7.68 -26.90 -5.72
CA ARG A 164 7.04 -27.54 -6.89
C ARG A 164 5.52 -27.62 -6.77
N ALA A 165 4.94 -27.19 -5.65
CA ALA A 165 3.51 -27.16 -5.40
C ALA A 165 2.76 -26.18 -6.32
N LYS A 166 1.44 -26.31 -6.41
CA LYS A 166 0.59 -25.27 -7.03
C LYS A 166 0.41 -24.12 -6.05
N VAL A 167 0.54 -22.88 -6.50
CA VAL A 167 0.40 -21.68 -5.67
C VAL A 167 -0.74 -20.83 -6.20
N HIS A 168 -1.68 -20.49 -5.32
CA HIS A 168 -2.75 -19.53 -5.60
C HIS A 168 -2.59 -18.30 -4.71
N VAL A 169 -2.44 -17.13 -5.31
CA VAL A 169 -2.18 -15.88 -4.58
C VAL A 169 -3.40 -14.97 -4.59
N LEU A 170 -3.88 -14.55 -3.43
CA LEU A 170 -4.84 -13.47 -3.29
C LEU A 170 -4.11 -12.21 -2.81
N LEU A 171 -4.26 -11.12 -3.57
CA LEU A 171 -3.55 -9.86 -3.35
C LEU A 171 -4.51 -8.76 -2.90
N LEU A 172 -4.16 -8.08 -1.81
CA LEU A 172 -4.68 -6.75 -1.47
C LEU A 172 -3.60 -5.71 -1.76
N SER A 173 -3.91 -4.77 -2.66
CA SER A 173 -2.94 -3.80 -3.13
C SER A 173 -3.02 -2.47 -2.38
N ASP A 174 -1.89 -2.08 -1.80
CA ASP A 174 -1.53 -0.73 -1.37
C ASP A 174 -0.56 -0.06 -2.37
N VAL A 175 -0.42 -0.61 -3.58
CA VAL A 175 0.52 -0.09 -4.59
C VAL A 175 -0.25 0.71 -5.64
N PRO A 176 0.08 1.99 -5.89
CA PRO A 176 -0.49 2.73 -7.01
C PRO A 176 -0.32 1.98 -8.33
N GLY A 177 -1.43 1.73 -9.04
CA GLY A 177 -1.43 0.98 -10.31
C GLY A 177 -1.49 -0.54 -10.16
N ASP A 178 -1.49 -1.07 -8.93
CA ASP A 178 -1.77 -2.46 -8.58
C ASP A 178 -0.90 -3.53 -9.27
N ASP A 179 0.36 -3.21 -9.60
CA ASP A 179 1.29 -4.17 -10.20
C ASP A 179 1.62 -5.30 -9.19
N PRO A 180 1.24 -6.57 -9.47
CA PRO A 180 1.46 -7.70 -8.57
C PRO A 180 2.95 -8.04 -8.36
N SER A 181 3.83 -7.62 -9.27
CA SER A 181 5.29 -7.77 -9.15
C SER A 181 5.90 -6.79 -8.15
N VAL A 182 5.16 -5.72 -7.80
CA VAL A 182 5.57 -4.68 -6.84
C VAL A 182 4.99 -4.96 -5.45
N ILE A 183 3.75 -5.48 -5.36
CA ILE A 183 3.11 -5.85 -4.09
C ILE A 183 3.99 -6.87 -3.35
N ALA A 184 4.43 -6.51 -2.14
CA ALA A 184 5.41 -7.27 -1.35
C ALA A 184 6.73 -7.61 -2.09
N SER A 185 7.09 -6.84 -3.13
CA SER A 185 8.17 -7.14 -4.09
C SER A 185 7.98 -8.45 -4.86
N GLY A 186 6.73 -8.86 -5.09
CA GLY A 186 6.36 -9.95 -5.97
C GLY A 186 7.00 -11.30 -5.61
N PRO A 187 6.82 -11.84 -4.39
CA PRO A 187 7.48 -13.09 -3.98
C PRO A 187 7.12 -14.29 -4.88
N PHE A 188 5.94 -14.27 -5.48
CA PHE A 188 5.46 -15.31 -6.40
C PHE A 188 5.34 -14.85 -7.85
N HIS A 189 5.64 -13.59 -8.15
CA HIS A 189 5.41 -12.98 -9.47
C HIS A 189 6.72 -12.82 -10.25
N PRO A 190 6.67 -12.89 -11.59
CA PRO A 190 7.86 -12.74 -12.40
C PRO A 190 8.45 -11.34 -12.27
N ASP A 191 9.77 -11.26 -12.43
CA ASP A 191 10.57 -10.05 -12.46
C ASP A 191 11.27 -9.95 -13.82
N PRO A 192 10.91 -8.97 -14.66
CA PRO A 192 11.57 -8.79 -15.96
C PRO A 192 12.98 -8.23 -15.82
N THR A 193 13.33 -7.63 -14.67
CA THR A 193 14.62 -6.99 -14.48
C THR A 193 15.74 -8.02 -14.29
N THR A 194 17.00 -7.62 -14.50
CA THR A 194 18.14 -8.56 -14.46
C THR A 194 19.22 -8.16 -13.45
N TYR A 195 20.09 -9.11 -13.12
CA TYR A 195 21.31 -8.85 -12.35
C TYR A 195 22.18 -7.74 -12.98
N ALA A 196 22.26 -7.69 -14.32
CA ALA A 196 23.04 -6.68 -15.03
C ALA A 196 22.45 -5.28 -14.84
N GLU A 197 21.13 -5.14 -14.95
CA GLU A 197 20.43 -3.88 -14.69
C GLU A 197 20.58 -3.45 -13.23
N ALA A 198 20.43 -4.37 -12.28
CA ALA A 198 20.62 -4.09 -10.87
C ALA A 198 22.05 -3.60 -10.57
N LEU A 199 23.07 -4.20 -11.19
CA LEU A 199 24.47 -3.76 -11.06
C LEU A 199 24.69 -2.38 -11.68
N ALA A 200 24.15 -2.14 -12.87
CA ALA A 200 24.23 -0.85 -13.56
C ALA A 200 23.57 0.27 -12.76
N LEU A 201 22.51 -0.02 -11.99
CA LEU A 201 21.89 0.96 -11.09
C LEU A 201 22.82 1.35 -9.93
N LEU A 202 23.54 0.39 -9.34
CA LEU A 202 24.55 0.71 -8.33
C LEU A 202 25.67 1.59 -8.90
N ASP A 203 26.06 1.38 -10.16
CA ASP A 203 27.03 2.25 -10.85
C ASP A 203 26.48 3.64 -11.12
N ARG A 204 25.26 3.73 -11.66
CA ARG A 204 24.59 4.99 -11.99
C ARG A 204 24.45 5.91 -10.78
N TYR A 205 24.15 5.36 -9.61
CA TYR A 205 24.02 6.10 -8.35
C TYR A 205 25.33 6.20 -7.55
N GLY A 206 26.45 5.64 -8.05
CA GLY A 206 27.74 5.71 -7.36
C GLY A 206 27.77 4.99 -6.01
N LEU A 207 26.98 3.92 -5.85
CA LEU A 207 26.78 3.24 -4.57
C LEU A 207 27.84 2.17 -4.32
N ALA A 208 28.71 2.43 -3.33
CA ALA A 208 29.81 1.55 -2.93
C ALA A 208 29.36 0.51 -1.88
N PHE A 209 28.72 -0.57 -2.35
CA PHE A 209 28.31 -1.73 -1.53
C PHE A 209 29.01 -3.00 -2.01
N PRO A 210 30.22 -3.34 -1.49
CA PRO A 210 31.06 -4.39 -2.07
C PRO A 210 30.43 -5.79 -1.98
N GLY A 211 29.71 -6.11 -0.90
CA GLY A 211 29.00 -7.38 -0.76
C GLY A 211 27.87 -7.50 -1.78
N ALA A 212 27.00 -6.50 -1.85
CA ALA A 212 25.93 -6.44 -2.85
C ALA A 212 26.46 -6.52 -4.28
N ARG A 213 27.51 -5.77 -4.62
CA ARG A 213 28.14 -5.80 -5.95
C ARG A 213 28.73 -7.16 -6.27
N ALA A 214 29.35 -7.84 -5.31
CA ALA A 214 29.87 -9.19 -5.50
C ALA A 214 28.74 -10.17 -5.85
N VAL A 215 27.62 -10.14 -5.12
CA VAL A 215 26.44 -10.98 -5.42
C VAL A 215 25.87 -10.67 -6.80
N LEU A 216 25.73 -9.39 -7.15
CA LEU A 216 25.19 -9.00 -8.46
C LEU A 216 26.12 -9.45 -9.60
N ARG A 217 27.45 -9.33 -9.45
CA ARG A 217 28.42 -9.82 -10.44
C ARG A 217 28.37 -11.34 -10.60
N GLN A 218 28.25 -12.09 -9.52
CA GLN A 218 28.04 -13.54 -9.60
C GLN A 218 26.78 -13.89 -10.42
N GLY A 219 25.71 -13.12 -10.25
CA GLY A 219 24.50 -13.25 -11.07
C GLY A 219 24.72 -12.93 -12.55
N VAL A 220 25.42 -11.83 -12.86
CA VAL A 220 25.79 -11.45 -14.24
C VAL A 220 26.62 -12.54 -14.93
N GLU A 221 27.52 -13.18 -14.19
CA GLU A 221 28.37 -14.27 -14.69
C GLU A 221 27.64 -15.63 -14.76
N GLY A 222 26.35 -15.70 -14.41
CA GLY A 222 25.56 -16.92 -14.45
C GLY A 222 25.85 -17.92 -13.31
N ARG A 223 26.59 -17.50 -12.27
CA ARG A 223 26.89 -18.32 -11.08
C ARG A 223 25.71 -18.42 -10.12
N LEU A 224 24.77 -17.48 -10.19
CA LEU A 224 23.51 -17.50 -9.46
C LEU A 224 22.34 -17.53 -10.44
N PRO A 225 21.28 -18.30 -10.17
CA PRO A 225 20.09 -18.27 -10.99
C PRO A 225 19.41 -16.90 -10.88
N GLU A 226 18.88 -16.47 -12.01
CA GLU A 226 18.14 -15.21 -12.09
C GLU A 226 16.84 -15.27 -11.26
N THR A 227 16.23 -14.12 -10.98
CA THR A 227 14.85 -14.01 -10.51
C THR A 227 13.89 -14.70 -11.51
N LEU A 228 12.68 -15.04 -11.06
CA LEU A 228 11.69 -15.69 -11.91
C LEU A 228 11.39 -14.82 -13.13
N LYS A 229 11.73 -15.30 -14.33
CA LYS A 229 11.54 -14.51 -15.55
C LYS A 229 10.13 -14.63 -16.12
N PRO A 230 9.65 -13.63 -16.88
CA PRO A 230 8.49 -13.80 -17.72
C PRO A 230 8.67 -15.06 -18.59
N GLN A 231 7.59 -15.82 -18.81
CA GLN A 231 7.57 -17.06 -19.61
C GLN A 231 8.26 -18.28 -18.97
N ASP A 232 8.78 -18.18 -17.74
CA ASP A 232 9.34 -19.34 -17.03
C ASP A 232 8.28 -20.46 -16.86
N PRO A 233 8.62 -21.74 -17.13
CA PRO A 233 7.71 -22.87 -16.97
C PRO A 233 7.05 -22.99 -15.59
N ALA A 234 7.68 -22.50 -14.53
CA ALA A 234 7.14 -22.48 -13.17
C ALA A 234 5.83 -21.69 -13.06
N LEU A 235 5.61 -20.71 -13.95
CA LEU A 235 4.38 -19.92 -13.98
C LEU A 235 3.12 -20.77 -14.23
N ARG A 236 3.25 -21.97 -14.83
CA ARG A 236 2.13 -22.93 -14.95
C ARG A 236 1.55 -23.38 -13.61
N ARG A 237 2.31 -23.23 -12.52
CA ARG A 237 1.89 -23.57 -11.15
C ARG A 237 1.30 -22.38 -10.41
N LEU A 238 1.38 -21.17 -10.97
CA LEU A 238 0.91 -19.94 -10.36
C LEU A 238 -0.47 -19.58 -10.89
N ALA A 239 -1.42 -19.39 -9.97
CA ALA A 239 -2.63 -18.65 -10.21
C ALA A 239 -2.67 -17.49 -9.23
N TRP A 240 -3.26 -16.35 -9.62
CA TRP A 240 -3.37 -15.22 -8.71
C TRP A 240 -4.60 -14.37 -9.02
N ARG A 241 -5.02 -13.59 -8.03
CA ARG A 241 -6.11 -12.64 -8.15
C ARG A 241 -5.87 -11.43 -7.25
N LEU A 242 -6.09 -10.26 -7.82
CA LEU A 242 -6.22 -9.02 -7.07
C LEU A 242 -7.64 -8.94 -6.49
N VAL A 243 -7.76 -9.01 -5.16
CA VAL A 243 -9.06 -9.07 -4.46
C VAL A 243 -9.50 -7.75 -3.87
N GLY A 244 -8.58 -6.78 -3.72
CA GLY A 244 -8.89 -5.43 -3.27
C GLY A 244 -7.81 -4.44 -3.67
N THR A 245 -8.27 -3.22 -3.98
CA THR A 245 -7.46 -2.11 -4.49
C THR A 245 -8.09 -0.80 -4.05
N ASN A 246 -7.35 0.31 -4.17
CA ASN A 246 -7.91 1.64 -3.95
C ASN A 246 -9.16 1.90 -4.84
N LEU A 247 -9.16 1.45 -6.10
CA LEU A 247 -10.34 1.58 -6.97
C LEU A 247 -11.58 0.87 -6.42
N HIS A 248 -11.43 -0.28 -5.74
CA HIS A 248 -12.56 -0.94 -5.09
C HIS A 248 -13.16 -0.08 -3.96
N LEU A 249 -12.30 0.59 -3.19
CA LEU A 249 -12.70 1.52 -2.12
C LEU A 249 -13.46 2.70 -2.71
N LEU A 250 -12.90 3.37 -3.72
CA LEU A 250 -13.53 4.51 -4.38
C LEU A 250 -14.87 4.12 -5.04
N ARG A 251 -14.94 2.97 -5.70
CA ARG A 251 -16.19 2.47 -6.31
C ARG A 251 -17.25 2.11 -5.27
N ALA A 252 -16.86 1.66 -4.07
CA ALA A 252 -17.79 1.42 -2.99
C ALA A 252 -18.44 2.72 -2.49
N ALA A 253 -17.65 3.76 -2.23
CA ALA A 253 -18.17 5.09 -1.90
C ALA A 253 -19.02 5.66 -3.04
N GLN A 254 -18.58 5.52 -4.30
CA GLN A 254 -19.35 5.98 -5.46
C GLN A 254 -20.73 5.31 -5.53
N ARG A 255 -20.83 3.99 -5.32
CA ARG A 255 -22.11 3.28 -5.28
C ARG A 255 -22.99 3.76 -4.14
N PHE A 256 -22.43 3.93 -2.95
CA PHE A 256 -23.15 4.45 -1.80
C PHE A 256 -23.74 5.84 -2.09
N LEU A 257 -22.93 6.78 -2.57
CA LEU A 257 -23.38 8.15 -2.88
C LEU A 257 -24.46 8.19 -3.97
N ARG A 258 -24.35 7.33 -4.99
CA ARG A 258 -25.38 7.19 -6.03
C ARG A 258 -26.70 6.65 -5.48
N ALA A 259 -26.64 5.70 -4.55
CA ALA A 259 -27.84 5.20 -3.88
C ALA A 259 -28.52 6.29 -3.01
N GLN A 260 -27.75 7.27 -2.52
CA GLN A 260 -28.25 8.45 -1.82
C GLN A 260 -28.72 9.58 -2.78
N GLY A 261 -28.77 9.33 -4.10
CA GLY A 261 -29.26 10.29 -5.10
C GLY A 261 -28.23 11.29 -5.62
N PHE A 262 -26.95 11.15 -5.26
CA PHE A 262 -25.89 12.06 -5.70
C PHE A 262 -25.14 11.56 -6.93
N ARG A 263 -24.71 12.50 -7.78
CA ARG A 263 -23.70 12.21 -8.80
C ARG A 263 -22.35 12.05 -8.15
N ALA A 264 -21.59 11.05 -8.59
CA ALA A 264 -20.27 10.74 -8.07
C ALA A 264 -19.36 10.26 -9.21
N ALA A 265 -18.20 10.92 -9.36
CA ALA A 265 -17.20 10.64 -10.39
C ALA A 265 -15.86 10.27 -9.73
N VAL A 266 -15.28 9.15 -10.14
CA VAL A 266 -13.92 8.76 -9.73
C VAL A 266 -12.94 9.38 -10.71
N LEU A 267 -12.07 10.27 -10.23
CA LEU A 267 -11.03 10.92 -11.03
C LEU A 267 -9.87 9.97 -11.30
N SER A 268 -9.37 9.30 -10.26
CA SER A 268 -8.19 8.46 -10.31
C SER A 268 -8.03 7.66 -9.03
N ASP A 269 -7.51 6.44 -9.13
CA ASP A 269 -7.10 5.56 -8.03
C ASP A 269 -5.58 5.57 -7.78
N ARG A 270 -4.85 6.42 -8.53
CA ARG A 270 -3.39 6.36 -8.67
C ARG A 270 -2.70 7.72 -8.54
N PHE A 271 -3.37 8.73 -7.99
CA PHE A 271 -2.69 10.01 -7.77
C PHE A 271 -1.56 9.81 -6.76
N GLY A 272 -0.35 10.15 -7.19
CA GLY A 272 0.83 10.26 -6.35
C GLY A 272 1.48 11.63 -6.53
N GLY A 273 2.69 11.78 -5.99
CA GLY A 273 3.40 13.05 -5.97
C GLY A 273 3.08 13.88 -4.72
N GLU A 274 3.46 15.15 -4.74
CA GLU A 274 3.41 16.03 -3.57
C GLU A 274 1.96 16.46 -3.25
N ALA A 275 1.58 16.38 -1.97
CA ALA A 275 0.20 16.58 -1.49
C ALA A 275 -0.37 17.97 -1.78
N ARG A 276 0.42 19.04 -1.61
CA ARG A 276 0.04 20.43 -1.93
C ARG A 276 -0.12 20.65 -3.43
N ALA A 277 0.75 20.06 -4.25
CA ALA A 277 0.62 20.10 -5.70
C ALA A 277 -0.68 19.40 -6.16
N LEU A 278 -1.00 18.26 -5.55
CA LEU A 278 -2.25 17.56 -5.81
C LEU A 278 -3.48 18.38 -5.35
N ALA A 279 -3.38 19.07 -4.22
CA ALA A 279 -4.43 19.96 -3.72
C ALA A 279 -4.68 21.13 -4.67
N ARG A 280 -3.62 21.77 -5.19
CA ARG A 280 -3.71 22.81 -6.21
C ARG A 280 -4.44 22.32 -7.46
N PHE A 281 -4.08 21.13 -7.97
CA PHE A 281 -4.78 20.54 -9.11
C PHE A 281 -6.29 20.35 -8.84
N HIS A 282 -6.65 19.85 -7.66
CA HIS A 282 -8.06 19.69 -7.29
C HIS A 282 -8.77 21.04 -7.15
N ALA A 283 -8.12 22.06 -6.59
CA ALA A 283 -8.68 23.40 -6.46
C ALA A 283 -9.05 23.99 -7.83
N GLU A 284 -8.13 23.95 -8.80
CA GLU A 284 -8.37 24.44 -10.16
C GLU A 284 -9.51 23.69 -10.85
N LEU A 285 -9.59 22.36 -10.68
CA LEU A 285 -10.68 21.55 -11.19
C LEU A 285 -12.03 21.94 -10.56
N ILE A 286 -12.06 22.18 -9.25
CA ILE A 286 -13.26 22.60 -8.52
C ILE A 286 -13.75 23.96 -9.03
N GLU A 287 -12.85 24.93 -9.17
CA GLU A 287 -13.20 26.27 -9.68
C GLU A 287 -13.69 26.21 -11.14
N ALA A 288 -13.07 25.38 -12.00
CA ALA A 288 -13.55 25.17 -13.36
C ALA A 288 -14.97 24.57 -13.42
N ILE A 289 -15.28 23.60 -12.55
CA ILE A 289 -16.62 23.02 -12.43
C ILE A 289 -17.62 24.07 -11.90
N ARG A 290 -17.23 24.87 -10.91
CA ARG A 290 -18.10 25.92 -10.33
C ARG A 290 -18.44 27.01 -11.34
N ALA A 291 -17.43 27.49 -12.07
CA ALA A 291 -17.57 28.60 -13.01
C ALA A 291 -18.18 28.19 -14.36
N HIS A 292 -17.82 27.00 -14.85
CA HIS A 292 -18.10 26.62 -16.24
C HIS A 292 -18.81 25.27 -16.40
N GLY A 293 -18.94 24.47 -15.33
CA GLY A 293 -19.56 23.15 -15.41
C GLY A 293 -18.78 22.15 -16.26
N VAL A 294 -17.46 22.32 -16.35
CA VAL A 294 -16.55 21.43 -17.09
C VAL A 294 -15.46 20.86 -16.17
N PRO A 295 -15.03 19.60 -16.37
CA PRO A 295 -15.57 18.62 -17.31
C PRO A 295 -16.88 17.98 -16.80
N PHE A 296 -17.38 18.38 -15.63
CA PHE A 296 -18.57 17.82 -15.01
C PHE A 296 -19.57 18.91 -14.59
N ARG A 297 -20.86 18.56 -14.59
CA ARG A 297 -21.92 19.41 -14.06
C ARG A 297 -22.08 19.25 -12.54
N LYS A 298 -22.17 20.36 -11.81
CA LYS A 298 -22.52 20.42 -10.37
C LYS A 298 -24.05 20.33 -10.13
N PRO A 299 -24.52 19.84 -8.97
CA PRO A 299 -23.74 19.28 -7.86
C PRO A 299 -23.22 17.87 -8.16
N LEU A 300 -22.00 17.55 -7.73
CA LEU A 300 -21.41 16.21 -7.77
C LEU A 300 -20.32 15.99 -6.70
N PHE A 301 -20.11 14.73 -6.34
CA PHE A 301 -18.92 14.29 -5.62
C PHE A 301 -17.79 13.90 -6.57
N LEU A 302 -16.60 14.41 -6.31
CA LEU A 302 -15.35 13.95 -6.90
C LEU A 302 -14.67 12.99 -5.92
N LEU A 303 -14.32 11.80 -6.40
CA LEU A 303 -13.57 10.80 -5.65
C LEU A 303 -12.19 10.64 -6.26
N SER A 304 -11.16 10.63 -5.43
CA SER A 304 -9.82 10.27 -5.86
C SER A 304 -9.08 9.50 -4.78
N GLY A 305 -8.08 8.75 -5.19
CA GLY A 305 -7.20 8.02 -4.28
C GLY A 305 -5.83 7.84 -4.91
N GLY A 306 -5.05 6.92 -4.35
CA GLY A 306 -3.62 6.78 -4.62
C GLY A 306 -2.82 7.07 -3.36
N GLU A 307 -1.57 7.47 -3.51
CA GLU A 307 -0.65 7.64 -2.39
C GLU A 307 0.19 8.92 -2.55
N ALA A 308 -0.27 10.00 -1.91
CA ALA A 308 0.45 11.27 -1.92
C ALA A 308 1.69 11.23 -1.01
N GLN A 309 2.58 12.19 -1.19
CA GLN A 309 3.80 12.37 -0.40
C GLN A 309 3.87 13.79 0.15
N VAL A 310 4.53 13.93 1.30
CA VAL A 310 4.82 15.22 1.92
C VAL A 310 6.32 15.40 1.96
N ARG A 311 6.80 16.53 1.45
CA ARG A 311 8.19 16.96 1.69
C ARG A 311 8.24 17.64 3.05
N VAL A 312 8.75 16.92 4.06
CA VAL A 312 8.87 17.44 5.42
C VAL A 312 10.08 18.37 5.48
N VAL A 313 9.83 19.65 5.77
CA VAL A 313 10.84 20.69 6.01
C VAL A 313 10.72 21.31 7.40
N GLY A 314 9.51 21.34 7.97
CA GLY A 314 9.24 21.84 9.31
C GLY A 314 9.27 20.78 10.40
N ARG A 315 8.90 21.18 11.61
CA ARG A 315 8.89 20.32 12.82
C ARG A 315 7.49 19.92 13.29
N GLY A 316 6.47 20.31 12.53
CA GLY A 316 5.07 20.04 12.80
C GLY A 316 4.69 18.56 12.73
N ARG A 317 3.43 18.30 13.03
CA ARG A 317 2.84 16.97 12.93
C ARG A 317 1.75 16.97 11.88
N GLY A 318 1.56 15.85 11.20
CA GLY A 318 0.62 15.79 10.10
C GLY A 318 0.66 14.49 9.33
N GLY A 319 0.12 14.57 8.12
CA GLY A 319 0.04 13.49 7.17
C GLY A 319 -0.40 14.00 5.81
N ARG A 320 -0.29 13.15 4.80
CA ARG A 320 -0.52 13.52 3.40
C ARG A 320 -1.96 13.91 3.11
N ASN A 321 -2.93 13.33 3.80
CA ASN A 321 -4.35 13.66 3.62
C ASN A 321 -4.72 14.97 4.33
N LEU A 322 -4.19 15.18 5.54
CA LEU A 322 -4.33 16.46 6.24
C LEU A 322 -3.64 17.58 5.45
N GLU A 323 -2.41 17.38 4.99
CA GLU A 323 -1.68 18.39 4.23
C GLU A 323 -2.33 18.71 2.88
N PHE A 324 -2.91 17.70 2.21
CA PHE A 324 -3.74 17.90 1.03
C PHE A 324 -4.95 18.81 1.33
N LEU A 325 -5.69 18.53 2.40
CA LEU A 325 -6.86 19.36 2.76
C LEU A 325 -6.45 20.77 3.17
N LEU A 326 -5.38 20.93 3.97
CA LEU A 326 -4.89 22.25 4.37
C LEU A 326 -4.47 23.08 3.14
N ALA A 327 -3.76 22.49 2.19
CA ALA A 327 -3.40 23.16 0.95
C ALA A 327 -4.64 23.47 0.08
N LEU A 328 -5.64 22.57 0.05
CA LEU A 328 -6.89 22.80 -0.66
C LEU A 328 -7.66 24.00 -0.07
N TYR A 329 -7.71 24.08 1.27
CA TYR A 329 -8.28 25.22 2.00
C TYR A 329 -7.56 26.53 1.64
N ALA A 330 -6.22 26.52 1.58
CA ALA A 330 -5.43 27.70 1.21
C ALA A 330 -5.67 28.17 -0.24
N HIS A 331 -6.00 27.25 -1.15
CA HIS A 331 -6.22 27.58 -2.57
C HIS A 331 -7.66 28.03 -2.88
N LEU A 332 -8.66 27.55 -2.16
CA LEU A 332 -10.07 27.84 -2.45
C LEU A 332 -10.57 29.11 -1.75
N LYS A 333 -11.21 29.98 -2.52
CA LYS A 333 -11.87 31.19 -1.99
C LYS A 333 -13.28 30.92 -1.46
N THR A 334 -13.96 29.94 -2.06
CA THR A 334 -15.32 29.55 -1.66
C THR A 334 -15.30 28.24 -0.89
N PRO A 335 -15.98 28.16 0.27
CA PRO A 335 -16.01 26.94 1.07
C PRO A 335 -16.53 25.73 0.29
N LEU A 336 -16.13 24.52 0.71
CA LEU A 336 -16.70 23.27 0.22
C LEU A 336 -16.84 22.25 1.35
N HIS A 337 -17.55 21.17 1.06
CA HIS A 337 -17.56 19.97 1.91
C HIS A 337 -16.60 18.94 1.33
N ALA A 338 -15.59 18.55 2.10
CA ALA A 338 -14.59 17.57 1.67
C ALA A 338 -14.13 16.68 2.83
N LEU A 339 -13.69 15.47 2.49
CA LEU A 339 -13.04 14.52 3.39
C LEU A 339 -11.82 13.93 2.67
N ALA A 340 -10.69 13.88 3.36
CA ALA A 340 -9.53 13.10 2.94
C ALA A 340 -9.06 12.26 4.12
N ALA A 341 -8.76 10.98 3.88
CA ALA A 341 -8.33 10.06 4.90
C ALA A 341 -7.48 8.91 4.34
N ASP A 342 -6.57 8.40 5.15
CA ASP A 342 -5.90 7.13 4.91
C ASP A 342 -6.84 5.99 5.30
N SER A 343 -7.00 5.03 4.40
CA SER A 343 -7.84 3.86 4.63
C SER A 343 -7.33 2.95 5.74
N ASP A 344 -6.07 3.06 6.19
CA ASP A 344 -5.56 2.32 7.35
C ASP A 344 -5.87 2.94 8.70
N GLY A 345 -6.43 4.14 8.68
CA GLY A 345 -6.87 4.86 9.87
C GLY A 345 -5.79 5.74 10.51
N LEU A 346 -4.61 5.85 9.90
CA LEU A 346 -3.52 6.68 10.37
C LEU A 346 -2.83 7.47 9.24
N ASP A 347 -3.08 8.78 9.19
CA ASP A 347 -2.44 9.70 8.26
C ASP A 347 -1.14 10.26 8.87
N GLY A 348 0.01 9.72 8.45
CA GLY A 348 1.33 10.13 8.93
C GLY A 348 1.51 9.93 10.44
N ASN A 349 2.05 10.94 11.13
CA ASN A 349 2.26 10.90 12.59
C ASN A 349 1.16 11.65 13.37
N SER A 350 0.01 11.88 12.73
CA SER A 350 -1.08 12.70 13.25
C SER A 350 -1.89 12.03 14.37
N GLY A 351 -1.97 10.69 14.37
CA GLY A 351 -2.90 9.95 15.23
C GLY A 351 -4.36 10.02 14.79
N ALA A 352 -4.65 10.60 13.63
CA ALA A 352 -5.95 10.66 12.99
C ALA A 352 -5.90 9.92 11.65
N ALA A 353 -7.05 9.50 11.13
CA ALA A 353 -7.14 8.94 9.78
C ALA A 353 -7.07 10.03 8.71
N GLY A 354 -7.43 11.26 9.07
CA GLY A 354 -7.55 12.39 8.16
C GLY A 354 -8.40 13.49 8.77
N ALA A 355 -9.10 14.28 7.96
CA ALA A 355 -9.97 15.35 8.43
C ALA A 355 -11.12 15.64 7.46
N LEU A 356 -12.02 16.53 7.91
CA LEU A 356 -13.04 17.14 7.08
C LEU A 356 -12.73 18.62 6.86
N LEU A 357 -13.04 19.10 5.66
CA LEU A 357 -13.23 20.52 5.38
C LEU A 357 -14.72 20.79 5.23
N THR A 358 -15.20 21.79 5.94
CA THR A 358 -16.61 22.21 5.93
C THR A 358 -16.68 23.72 5.98
N PRO A 359 -17.81 24.35 5.62
CA PRO A 359 -17.94 25.80 5.70
C PRO A 359 -17.55 26.41 7.06
N ALA A 360 -17.81 25.71 8.16
CA ALA A 360 -17.41 26.11 9.51
C ALA A 360 -15.88 26.27 9.69
N VAL A 361 -15.06 25.56 8.90
CA VAL A 361 -13.59 25.73 8.91
C VAL A 361 -13.20 27.10 8.32
N TRP A 362 -13.85 27.55 7.25
CA TRP A 362 -13.63 28.89 6.68
C TRP A 362 -14.16 30.00 7.60
N GLU A 363 -15.28 29.78 8.29
CA GLU A 363 -15.83 30.74 9.26
C GLU A 363 -14.87 31.04 10.42
N LYS A 364 -13.97 30.10 10.76
CA LYS A 364 -12.91 30.32 11.76
C LYS A 364 -11.79 31.24 11.27
N GLY A 365 -11.62 31.44 9.97
CA GLY A 365 -10.64 32.37 9.40
C GLY A 365 -9.18 32.06 9.73
N LEU A 366 -8.83 30.78 9.96
CA LEU A 366 -7.47 30.37 10.29
C LEU A 366 -6.51 30.66 9.13
N ASP A 367 -5.36 31.25 9.42
CA ASP A 367 -4.30 31.46 8.43
C ASP A 367 -3.57 30.14 8.16
N PRO A 368 -3.62 29.58 6.93
CA PRO A 368 -3.02 28.28 6.65
C PRO A 368 -1.49 28.34 6.51
N ARG A 369 -0.89 29.53 6.33
CA ARG A 369 0.53 29.67 5.98
C ARG A 369 1.47 29.10 7.05
N PRO A 370 1.34 29.45 8.35
CA PRO A 370 2.26 28.93 9.37
C PRO A 370 2.21 27.41 9.49
N PHE A 371 1.00 26.82 9.38
CA PHE A 371 0.82 25.37 9.43
C PHE A 371 1.42 24.66 8.21
N LEU A 372 1.31 25.24 7.01
CA LEU A 372 1.96 24.70 5.82
C LEU A 372 3.49 24.85 5.90
N GLU A 373 4.02 25.98 6.35
CA GLU A 373 5.47 26.19 6.46
C GLU A 373 6.12 25.21 7.44
N GLU A 374 5.45 24.91 8.55
CA GLU A 374 5.95 23.97 9.57
C GLU A 374 5.58 22.50 9.33
N ASN A 375 4.86 22.16 8.26
CA ASN A 375 4.25 20.82 8.07
C ASN A 375 3.36 20.41 9.27
N ASP A 376 2.66 21.37 9.88
CA ASP A 376 1.80 21.17 11.05
C ASP A 376 0.30 21.09 10.69
N SER A 377 -0.04 20.26 9.70
CA SER A 377 -1.43 20.08 9.31
C SER A 377 -2.30 19.50 10.44
N LEU A 378 -1.71 18.74 11.37
CA LEU A 378 -2.42 18.28 12.57
C LEU A 378 -2.89 19.46 13.43
N GLY A 379 -2.00 20.41 13.72
CA GLY A 379 -2.33 21.60 14.53
C GLY A 379 -3.50 22.38 13.94
N PHE A 380 -3.48 22.62 12.62
CA PHE A 380 -4.58 23.29 11.92
C PHE A 380 -5.93 22.59 12.14
N PHE A 381 -5.99 21.27 11.94
CA PHE A 381 -7.24 20.53 12.06
C PHE A 381 -7.67 20.27 13.52
N GLN A 382 -6.74 20.35 14.47
CA GLN A 382 -7.07 20.40 15.91
C GLN A 382 -7.78 21.70 16.26
N GLU A 383 -7.29 22.83 15.78
CA GLU A 383 -7.90 24.14 15.98
C GLU A 383 -9.24 24.29 15.23
N ALA A 384 -9.32 23.71 14.03
CA ALA A 384 -10.56 23.62 13.26
C ALA A 384 -11.59 22.70 13.92
N GLY A 385 -11.15 21.68 14.67
CA GLY A 385 -12.03 20.71 15.34
C GLY A 385 -12.64 19.65 14.41
N THR A 386 -12.03 19.40 13.24
CA THR A 386 -12.60 18.55 12.17
C THR A 386 -11.77 17.30 11.86
N LEU A 387 -10.89 16.88 12.78
CA LEU A 387 -10.15 15.62 12.65
C LEU A 387 -11.08 14.41 12.55
N LEU A 388 -10.77 13.49 11.64
CA LEU A 388 -11.40 12.19 11.51
C LEU A 388 -10.58 11.14 12.26
N LYS A 389 -11.15 10.60 13.33
CA LYS A 389 -10.52 9.52 14.12
C LYS A 389 -11.32 8.24 13.94
N THR A 390 -10.79 7.28 13.19
CA THR A 390 -11.38 5.93 13.03
C THR A 390 -10.75 4.91 13.97
N GLY A 391 -9.52 5.15 14.43
CA GLY A 391 -8.64 4.09 14.91
C GLY A 391 -8.19 3.18 13.75
N PRO A 392 -7.41 2.13 14.05
CA PRO A 392 -6.95 1.17 13.04
C PRO A 392 -8.13 0.49 12.35
N THR A 393 -8.21 0.58 11.03
CA THR A 393 -9.33 0.00 10.25
C THR A 393 -9.13 -1.48 9.92
N GLY A 394 -7.91 -1.98 10.05
CA GLY A 394 -7.54 -3.35 9.67
C GLY A 394 -7.38 -3.57 8.17
N THR A 395 -7.46 -2.52 7.34
CA THR A 395 -7.19 -2.54 5.90
C THR A 395 -6.15 -1.49 5.54
N ASN A 396 -5.54 -1.58 4.36
CA ASN A 396 -4.79 -0.47 3.77
C ASN A 396 -4.92 -0.58 2.25
N LEU A 397 -5.66 0.36 1.68
CA LEU A 397 -5.88 0.58 0.26
C LEU A 397 -5.50 2.04 -0.10
N ASN A 398 -4.57 2.65 0.64
CA ASN A 398 -4.09 4.04 0.50
C ASN A 398 -5.12 5.15 0.76
N ASP A 399 -4.90 6.33 0.15
CA ASP A 399 -5.68 7.55 0.37
C ASP A 399 -7.08 7.46 -0.23
N PHE A 400 -8.03 8.06 0.48
CA PHE A 400 -9.40 8.29 0.04
C PHE A 400 -9.70 9.78 0.14
N ARG A 401 -10.06 10.41 -0.99
CA ARG A 401 -10.48 11.81 -1.07
C ARG A 401 -11.88 11.90 -1.66
N LEU A 402 -12.75 12.65 -1.01
CA LEU A 402 -14.14 12.86 -1.39
C LEU A 402 -14.48 14.34 -1.27
N LEU A 403 -14.71 15.01 -2.39
CA LEU A 403 -14.94 16.46 -2.47
C LEU A 403 -16.32 16.72 -3.09
N LEU A 404 -17.18 17.47 -2.42
CA LEU A 404 -18.44 17.94 -2.98
C LEU A 404 -18.22 19.26 -3.72
N VAL A 405 -18.62 19.31 -4.98
CA VAL A 405 -18.68 20.54 -5.77
C VAL A 405 -20.13 20.91 -6.01
N ASP A 406 -20.53 22.08 -5.51
CA ASP A 406 -21.89 22.62 -5.48
C ASP A 406 -22.06 23.92 -6.30
#